data_AF-A0A5Q2TPC1-F1
#
_entry.id   AF-A0A5Q2TPC1-F1
#
_cell.length_a   1.000
_cell.length_b   1.000
_cell.length_c   1.000
_cell.angle_alpha   90.00
_cell.angle_beta   90.00
_cell.angle_gamma   90.00
#
_symmetry.space_group_name_H-M   'P 1'
#
loop_
_entity.id
_entity.type
_entity.pdbx_description
1 polymer ?
#
loop_
_entity_poly.entity_id
_entity_poly.type
_entity_poly.pdbx_seq_one_letter_code
_entity_poly.pdbx_strand_id
1 'polypeptide(L)' 'MMNKHDIPEELKQKLDEFEVDVPEILLKKSLSQRIANWFYAPAKNPADYFSRQWTPLRIALFPVIILLCSLPMLFI' A
#
# COMPACT_ATOMS: atom_id res chain seq x y z
N MET A 1 -9.52 19.73 -1.57
CA MET A 1 -8.26 20.25 -0.98
C MET A 1 -8.69 21.03 0.25
N MET A 2 -8.48 20.50 1.45
CA MET A 2 -8.97 21.13 2.70
C MET A 2 -8.16 22.41 2.95
N ASN A 3 -8.84 23.55 3.08
CA ASN A 3 -8.20 24.83 3.36
C ASN A 3 -7.74 24.82 4.83
N LYS A 4 -6.48 25.18 5.10
CA LYS A 4 -5.90 25.17 6.45
C LYS A 4 -6.58 26.17 7.42
N HIS A 5 -7.48 27.01 6.92
CA HIS A 5 -8.18 28.04 7.68
C HIS A 5 -9.55 27.57 8.22
N ASP A 6 -9.98 26.35 7.89
CA ASP A 6 -11.31 25.83 8.27
C ASP A 6 -11.24 24.86 9.46
N ILE A 7 -10.22 24.96 10.32
CA ILE A 7 -10.15 24.14 11.54
C ILE A 7 -10.96 24.88 12.63
N PRO A 8 -12.08 24.31 13.13
CA PRO A 8 -12.87 24.89 14.21
C PRO A 8 -12.01 25.10 15.45
N GLU A 9 -12.16 26.25 16.13
CA GLU A 9 -11.35 26.64 17.29
C GLU A 9 -11.41 25.59 18.43
N GLU A 10 -12.54 24.89 18.56
CA GLU A 10 -12.73 23.78 19.52
C GLU A 10 -11.79 22.60 19.27
N LEU A 11 -11.56 22.25 17.99
CA LEU A 11 -10.64 21.17 17.62
C LEU A 11 -9.19 21.56 17.86
N LYS A 12 -8.86 22.84 17.69
CA LYS A 12 -7.53 23.38 17.98
C LYS A 12 -7.22 23.30 19.48
N GLN A 13 -8.17 23.68 20.34
CA GLN A 13 -8.03 23.54 21.79
C GLN A 13 -7.84 22.09 22.23
N LYS A 14 -8.54 21.14 21.61
CA LYS A 14 -8.38 19.72 21.89
C LYS A 14 -7.06 19.14 21.38
N LEU A 15 -6.48 19.71 20.33
CA LEU A 15 -5.16 19.31 19.85
C LEU A 15 -4.04 19.87 20.74
N ASP A 16 -4.19 21.10 21.24
CA ASP A 16 -3.23 21.71 22.18
C ASP A 16 -3.25 21.04 23.57
N GLU A 17 -4.33 20.32 23.93
CA GLU A 17 -4.43 19.52 25.16
C GLU A 17 -3.44 18.32 25.15
N PHE A 18 -3.01 17.88 23.97
CA PHE A 18 -2.02 16.82 23.83
C PHE A 18 -0.69 17.42 23.37
N GLU A 19 0.30 17.46 24.26
CA GLU A 19 1.69 17.73 23.90
C GLU A 19 2.23 16.51 23.13
N VAL A 20 1.86 16.42 21.85
CA VAL A 20 2.37 15.41 20.95
C VAL A 20 3.59 16.00 20.27
N ASP A 21 4.73 15.30 20.35
CA ASP A 21 5.90 15.60 19.54
C ASP A 21 5.50 15.50 18.06
N VAL A 22 5.12 16.63 17.46
CA VAL A 22 4.86 16.70 16.03
C VAL A 22 6.22 16.71 15.35
N PRO A 23 6.62 15.63 14.67
CA PRO A 23 7.88 15.62 13.96
C PRO A 23 7.87 16.78 12.96
N GLU A 24 9.00 17.47 12.80
CA GLU A 24 9.15 18.50 11.77
C GLU A 24 9.02 17.88 10.38
N ILE A 25 7.78 17.81 9.88
CA ILE A 25 7.52 17.42 8.51
C ILE A 25 7.94 18.62 7.67
N LEU A 26 9.09 18.52 7.00
CA LEU A 26 9.54 19.50 6.01
C LEU A 26 8.49 19.62 4.90
N LEU A 27 7.50 20.50 5.11
CA LEU A 27 6.33 20.74 4.26
C LEU A 27 6.72 21.20 2.85
N LYS A 28 7.95 21.71 2.68
CA LYS A 28 8.48 22.20 1.42
C LYS A 28 9.60 21.30 0.90
N LYS A 29 9.26 20.10 0.44
CA LYS A 29 10.13 19.44 -0.55
C LYS A 29 10.08 20.27 -1.83
N SER A 30 11.22 20.79 -2.26
CA SER A 30 11.34 21.51 -3.54
C SER A 30 10.83 20.64 -4.70
N LEU A 31 10.28 21.25 -5.76
CA LEU A 31 9.79 20.50 -6.93
C LEU A 31 10.89 19.59 -7.50
N SER A 32 12.14 20.06 -7.48
CA SER A 32 13.32 19.28 -7.89
C SER A 32 13.56 18.07 -6.99
N GLN A 33 13.48 18.20 -5.66
CA GLN A 33 13.57 17.05 -4.75
C GLN A 33 12.44 16.04 -4.97
N ARG A 34 11.23 16.49 -5.31
CA ARG A 34 10.11 15.58 -5.61
C ARG A 34 10.38 14.80 -6.90
N ILE A 35 10.89 15.47 -7.94
CA ILE A 35 11.25 14.83 -9.22
C ILE A 35 12.42 13.85 -9.02
N ALA A 36 13.47 14.26 -8.31
CA ALA A 36 14.59 13.39 -7.98
C ALA A 36 14.12 12.14 -7.21
N ASN A 37 13.27 12.32 -6.20
CA ASN A 37 12.72 11.20 -5.44
C ASN A 37 11.84 10.28 -6.32
N TRP A 38 11.17 10.81 -7.34
CA TRP A 38 10.41 10.02 -8.30
C TRP A 38 11.30 9.19 -9.23
N PHE A 39 12.45 9.75 -9.65
CA PHE A 39 13.46 9.03 -10.44
C PHE A 39 14.18 7.95 -9.63
N TYR A 40 14.57 8.25 -8.38
CA TYR A 40 15.34 7.32 -7.54
C TYR A 40 14.49 6.29 -6.80
N ALA A 41 13.21 6.60 -6.53
CA ALA A 41 12.27 5.70 -5.88
C ALA A 41 10.97 5.61 -6.68
N PRO A 42 10.99 4.97 -7.88
CA PRO A 42 9.78 4.73 -8.64
C PRO A 42 8.81 3.93 -7.77
N ALA A 43 7.57 4.40 -7.67
CA ALA A 43 6.53 3.71 -6.91
C ALA A 43 6.38 2.28 -7.48
N LYS A 44 6.53 1.27 -6.61
CA LYS A 44 6.33 -0.13 -7.02
C LYS A 44 4.92 -0.30 -7.58
N ASN A 45 4.81 -0.91 -8.75
CA ASN A 45 3.50 -1.17 -9.34
C ASN A 45 2.80 -2.25 -8.49
N PRO A 46 1.57 -2.03 -7.98
CA PRO A 46 0.84 -3.08 -7.27
C PRO A 46 0.60 -4.33 -8.14
N ALA A 47 0.61 -4.20 -9.48
CA ALA A 47 0.59 -5.33 -10.40
C ALA A 47 1.88 -6.17 -10.36
N ASP A 48 3.01 -5.62 -9.91
CA ASP A 48 4.25 -6.38 -9.71
C ASP A 48 4.13 -7.40 -8.58
N TYR A 49 3.13 -7.25 -7.71
CA TYR A 49 2.81 -8.24 -6.68
C TYR A 49 2.14 -9.48 -7.30
N PHE A 50 1.33 -9.30 -8.33
CA PHE A 50 0.63 -10.36 -9.05
C PHE A 50 1.53 -11.08 -10.06
N SER A 51 2.47 -10.37 -10.68
CA SER A 51 3.34 -10.94 -11.72
C SER A 51 4.37 -11.95 -11.16
N ARG A 52 4.63 -11.96 -9.85
CA ARG A 52 5.76 -12.70 -9.25
C ARG A 52 5.50 -14.15 -8.84
N GLN A 53 4.27 -14.67 -8.92
CA GLN A 53 3.92 -15.90 -8.19
C GLN A 53 3.63 -17.17 -9.00
N TRP A 54 3.68 -17.12 -10.33
CA TRP A 54 3.44 -18.31 -11.17
C TRP A 54 4.77 -18.90 -11.64
N THR A 55 5.41 -19.68 -10.76
CA THR A 55 6.54 -20.52 -11.18
C THR A 55 6.05 -21.61 -12.13
N PRO A 56 6.85 -22.03 -13.13
CA PRO A 56 6.45 -23.09 -14.06
C PRO A 56 6.06 -24.39 -13.33
N LEU A 57 6.68 -24.65 -12.17
CA LEU A 57 6.33 -25.76 -11.29
C LEU A 57 4.91 -25.65 -10.70
N ARG A 58 4.47 -24.44 -10.31
CA ARG A 58 3.09 -24.22 -9.83
C ARG A 58 2.06 -24.43 -10.94
N ILE A 59 2.38 -24.01 -12.17
CA ILE A 59 1.51 -24.21 -13.34
C ILE A 59 1.39 -25.71 -13.64
N ALA A 60 2.49 -26.45 -13.60
CA ALA A 60 2.51 -27.90 -13.83
C ALA A 60 1.74 -28.70 -12.77
N LEU A 61 1.72 -28.23 -11.51
CA LEU A 61 1.01 -28.89 -10.40
C LEU A 61 -0.49 -28.57 -10.34
N PHE A 62 -0.95 -27.53 -11.02
CA PHE A 62 -2.36 -27.12 -11.04
C PHE A 62 -3.34 -28.26 -11.40
N PRO A 63 -3.14 -29.05 -12.49
CA PRO A 63 -4.04 -30.16 -12.81
C PRO A 63 -4.03 -31.27 -11.75
N VAL A 64 -2.90 -31.50 -11.07
CA VAL A 64 -2.78 -32.52 -10.01
C VAL A 64 -3.60 -32.12 -8.78
N ILE A 65 -3.58 -30.84 -8.43
CA ILE A 65 -4.38 -30.30 -7.32
C ILE A 65 -5.87 -30.42 -7.62
N ILE A 66 -6.29 -30.08 -8.84
CA ILE A 66 -7.69 -30.25 -9.27
C ILE A 66 -8.12 -31.72 -9.17
N LEU A 67 -7.29 -32.65 -9.65
CA LEU A 67 -7.55 -34.08 -9.56
C LEU A 67 -7.74 -34.53 -8.10
N LEU A 68 -6.83 -34.12 -7.20
CA LEU A 68 -6.91 -34.45 -5.77
C LEU A 68 -8.18 -33.87 -5.12
N CYS A 69 -8.55 -32.64 -5.44
CA CYS A 69 -9.77 -32.02 -4.94
C CYS A 69 -11.05 -32.68 -5.47
N SER A 70 -10.99 -33.35 -6.62
CA SER A 70 -12.13 -34.07 -7.20
C SER A 70 -12.35 -35.48 -6.62
N LEU A 71 -11.35 -36.08 -5.97
CA LEU A 71 -11.47 -37.39 -5.31
C LEU A 71 -12.66 -37.54 -4.36
N PRO A 72 -12.93 -36.62 -3.42
CA PRO A 72 -14.08 -36.75 -2.52
C PRO A 72 -15.44 -36.73 -3.24
N MET A 73 -15.52 -36.13 -4.42
CA MET A 73 -16.75 -36.12 -5.23
C MET A 73 -17.03 -37.47 -5.93
N LEU A 74 -16.05 -38.38 -5.96
CA LEU A 74 -16.22 -39.73 -6.52
C LEU A 74 -16.78 -40.74 -5.51
N PHE A 75 -16.76 -40.40 -4.21
CA PHE A 75 -17.22 -41.26 -3.11
C PHE A 75 -18.54 -40.78 -2.47
N ILE A 76 -19.17 -39.76 -3.07
CA ILE A 76 -20.51 -39.25 -2.74
C ILE A 76 -21.47 -39.71 -3.83
#